data_AF-A0AAV6IFP3-F1
#
_entry.id   AF-A0AAV6IFP3-F1
#
_cell.length_a   1.000
_cell.length_b   1.000
_cell.length_c   1.000
_cell.angle_alpha   90.00
_cell.angle_beta   90.00
_cell.angle_gamma   90.00
#
_symmetry.space_group_name_H-M   'P 1'
#
loop_
_entity.id
_entity.type
_entity.pdbx_description
1 polymer ?
#
loop_
_entity_poly.entity_id
_entity_poly.type
_entity_poly.pdbx_seq_one_letter_code
_entity_poly.pdbx_strand_id
1 'polypeptide(L)'
;MKWWGIQWVTPNSVSDIINWWLSYRQKPKIKVIWDCIPFAVLWSLWKMRNEHLFQNKDLNWEDVVDLIKLRIAFWVKTKWNDGDYSVSDFIFRLSSIIQAS
;
A
#
# COMPACT_ATOMS: atom_id res chain seq x y z
N MET A 1 13.61 0.56 21.64
CA MET A 1 12.87 -0.50 20.91
C MET A 1 12.66 -1.82 21.67
N LYS A 2 13.31 -2.10 22.82
CA LYS A 2 13.06 -3.32 23.64
C LYS A 2 11.86 -3.25 24.62
N TRP A 3 11.18 -2.11 24.71
CA TRP A 3 10.22 -1.86 25.80
C TRP A 3 8.88 -2.61 25.66
N TRP A 4 8.55 -3.07 24.45
CA TRP A 4 7.28 -3.76 24.16
C TRP A 4 7.40 -5.29 24.10
N GLY A 5 8.59 -5.86 24.31
CA GLY A 5 8.82 -7.31 24.17
C GLY A 5 8.64 -7.85 22.74
N ILE A 6 8.32 -7.00 21.78
CA ILE A 6 8.14 -7.34 20.37
C ILE A 6 9.44 -7.03 19.64
N GLN A 7 10.20 -8.08 19.31
CA GLN A 7 11.29 -7.99 18.35
C GLN A 7 10.66 -7.97 16.97
N TRP A 8 10.67 -6.82 16.30
CA TRP A 8 10.34 -6.76 14.87
C TRP A 8 11.36 -7.63 14.14
N VAL A 9 10.93 -8.83 13.73
CA VAL A 9 11.73 -9.72 12.88
C VAL A 9 11.28 -9.41 11.46
N THR A 10 12.12 -8.72 10.68
CA THR A 10 11.94 -8.70 9.23
C THR A 10 12.04 -10.14 8.75
N PRO A 11 11.00 -10.68 8.08
CA PRO A 11 11.07 -12.03 7.53
C PRO A 11 12.27 -12.18 6.60
N ASN A 12 12.85 -13.38 6.56
CA ASN A 12 14.13 -13.65 5.88
C ASN A 12 14.07 -13.40 4.36
N SER A 13 12.87 -13.32 3.76
CA SER A 13 12.67 -13.01 2.35
C SER A 13 11.45 -12.13 2.08
N VAL A 14 11.45 -11.44 0.93
CA VAL A 14 10.29 -10.71 0.40
C VAL A 14 9.10 -11.65 0.22
N SER A 15 9.35 -12.89 -0.18
CA SER A 15 8.37 -13.98 -0.31
C SER A 15 7.64 -14.22 1.01
N ASP A 16 8.38 -14.28 2.13
CA ASP A 16 7.81 -14.52 3.46
C ASP A 16 6.95 -13.34 3.91
N ILE A 17 7.37 -12.11 3.61
CA ILE A 17 6.56 -10.90 3.88
C ILE A 17 5.25 -10.95 3.10
N ILE A 18 5.30 -11.28 1.81
CA ILE A 18 4.11 -11.35 0.96
C ILE A 18 3.19 -12.49 1.42
N ASN A 19 3.74 -13.66 1.73
CA ASN A 19 2.98 -14.80 2.24
C ASN A 19 2.31 -14.47 3.57
N TRP A 20 3.03 -13.85 4.51
CA TRP A 20 2.45 -13.37 5.76
C TRP A 20 1.31 -12.36 5.51
N TRP A 21 1.53 -11.40 4.61
CA TRP A 21 0.54 -10.39 4.25
C TRP A 21 -0.75 -10.99 3.68
N LEU A 22 -0.62 -11.93 2.73
CA LEU A 22 -1.75 -12.59 2.07
C LEU A 22 -2.47 -13.59 2.98
N SER A 23 -1.78 -14.13 3.98
CA SER A 23 -2.35 -15.08 4.95
C SER A 23 -3.31 -14.42 5.94
N TYR A 24 -3.28 -13.10 6.07
CA TYR A 24 -4.14 -12.39 7.01
C TYR A 24 -5.60 -12.33 6.50
N ARG A 25 -6.53 -12.89 7.28
CA ARG A 25 -7.97 -12.84 6.96
C ARG A 25 -8.55 -11.47 7.25
N GLN A 26 -8.95 -10.77 6.19
CA GLN A 26 -9.69 -9.52 6.26
C GLN A 26 -11.17 -9.72 5.92
N LYS A 27 -12.01 -8.79 6.38
CA LYS A 27 -13.40 -8.67 5.88
C LYS A 27 -13.37 -8.46 4.35
N PRO A 28 -14.33 -8.97 3.57
CA PRO A 28 -14.28 -8.95 2.09
C PRO A 28 -14.02 -7.56 1.49
N LYS A 29 -14.61 -6.52 2.09
CA LYS A 29 -14.40 -5.13 1.67
C LYS A 29 -12.96 -4.64 1.90
N ILE A 30 -12.41 -4.91 3.08
CA ILE A 30 -11.04 -4.52 3.45
C ILE A 30 -10.02 -5.36 2.67
N LYS A 31 -10.37 -6.61 2.35
CA LYS A 31 -9.51 -7.53 1.61
C LYS A 31 -9.08 -6.98 0.25
N VAL A 32 -9.96 -6.29 -0.47
CA VAL A 32 -9.60 -5.69 -1.77
C VAL A 32 -8.47 -4.66 -1.62
N ILE A 33 -8.60 -3.76 -0.63
CA ILE A 33 -7.56 -2.78 -0.31
C ILE A 33 -6.28 -3.49 0.13
N TRP A 34 -6.43 -4.46 1.04
CA TRP A 34 -5.33 -5.22 1.61
C TRP A 34 -4.50 -5.94 0.53
N ASP A 35 -5.17 -6.60 -0.40
CA ASP A 35 -4.54 -7.31 -1.49
C ASP A 35 -3.83 -6.34 -2.45
N CYS A 36 -4.30 -5.09 -2.61
CA CYS A 36 -3.69 -4.08 -3.49
C CYS A 36 -2.40 -3.45 -2.96
N ILE A 37 -2.27 -3.26 -1.63
CA ILE A 37 -1.16 -2.55 -1.00
C ILE A 37 0.23 -3.09 -1.42
N PRO A 38 0.55 -4.40 -1.28
CA PRO A 38 1.90 -4.89 -1.56
C PRO A 38 2.29 -4.69 -3.03
N PHE A 39 1.35 -4.87 -3.96
CA PHE A 39 1.59 -4.62 -5.38
C PHE A 39 1.81 -3.14 -5.67
N ALA A 40 1.03 -2.25 -5.05
CA ALA A 40 1.18 -0.81 -5.24
C ALA A 40 2.53 -0.31 -4.72
N VAL A 41 2.98 -0.81 -3.56
CA VAL A 41 4.28 -0.50 -2.97
C VAL A 41 5.42 -1.00 -3.85
N LEU A 42 5.43 -2.29 -4.21
CA LEU A 42 6.49 -2.88 -5.02
C LEU A 42 6.61 -2.20 -6.39
N TRP A 43 5.48 -1.92 -7.03
CA TRP A 43 5.48 -1.27 -8.34
C TRP A 43 5.96 0.18 -8.26
N SER A 44 5.53 0.95 -7.25
CA SER A 44 5.99 2.33 -7.07
C SER A 44 7.48 2.39 -6.77
N LEU A 45 8.01 1.48 -5.94
CA LEU A 45 9.44 1.37 -5.67
C LEU A 45 10.24 0.98 -6.92
N TRP A 46 9.75 0.02 -7.70
CA TRP A 46 10.38 -0.37 -8.97
C TRP A 46 10.41 0.81 -9.95
N LYS A 47 9.30 1.53 -10.09
CA LYS A 47 9.20 2.70 -10.97
C LYS A 47 10.17 3.79 -10.53
N MET A 48 10.17 4.15 -9.24
CA MET A 48 11.08 5.14 -8.66
C MET A 48 12.54 4.77 -8.92
N ARG A 49 12.92 3.51 -8.64
CA ARG A 49 14.29 3.02 -8.87
C ARG A 49 14.70 3.16 -10.35
N ASN A 50 13.80 2.87 -11.27
CA ASN A 50 14.05 3.02 -12.70
C ASN A 50 14.15 4.49 -13.11
N GLU A 51 13.26 5.36 -12.64
CA GLU A 51 13.35 6.79 -12.94
C GLU A 51 14.66 7.39 -12.42
N HIS A 52 15.10 7.00 -11.23
CA HIS A 52 16.37 7.44 -10.68
C HIS A 52 17.56 6.94 -11.52
N LEU A 53 17.61 5.65 -11.84
CA LEU A 53 18.73 5.04 -12.58
C LEU A 53 18.80 5.49 -14.04
N PHE A 54 17.67 5.66 -14.72
CA PHE A 54 17.62 5.94 -16.16
C PHE A 54 17.42 7.42 -16.50
N GLN A 55 16.85 8.21 -15.58
CA GLN A 55 16.52 9.62 -15.83
C GLN A 55 17.26 10.59 -14.90
N ASN A 56 18.15 10.10 -14.02
CA ASN A 56 18.85 10.89 -12.99
C ASN A 56 17.91 11.76 -12.16
N LYS A 57 16.66 11.29 -11.95
CA LYS A 57 15.68 12.01 -11.17
C LYS A 57 15.97 11.81 -9.68
N ASP A 58 15.89 12.88 -8.90
CA ASP A 58 16.07 12.81 -7.45
C ASP A 58 14.95 12.00 -6.79
N LEU A 59 15.34 11.25 -5.75
CA LEU A 59 14.45 10.41 -4.97
C LEU A 59 13.69 11.25 -3.94
N ASN A 60 12.48 11.67 -4.28
CA ASN A 60 11.56 12.26 -3.32
C ASN A 60 10.63 11.17 -2.75
N TRP A 61 10.80 10.86 -1.46
CA TRP A 61 10.00 9.85 -0.78
C TRP A 61 8.53 10.26 -0.60
N GLU A 62 8.23 11.55 -0.50
CA GLU A 62 6.85 12.04 -0.39
C GLU A 62 6.06 11.71 -1.66
N ASP A 63 6.67 11.93 -2.84
CA ASP A 63 6.07 11.62 -4.13
C ASP A 63 5.79 10.12 -4.29
N VAL A 64 6.65 9.26 -3.74
CA VAL A 64 6.48 7.80 -3.79
C VAL A 64 5.30 7.38 -2.92
N VAL A 65 5.19 7.94 -1.72
CA VAL A 65 4.07 7.67 -0.82
C VAL A 65 2.76 8.11 -1.45
N ASP A 66 2.73 9.28 -2.08
CA ASP A 66 1.53 9.78 -2.75
C ASP A 66 1.18 8.97 -4.00
N LEU A 67 2.18 8.51 -4.76
CA LEU A 67 1.98 7.59 -5.87
C LEU A 67 1.38 6.25 -5.41
N ILE A 68 1.82 5.72 -4.26
CA ILE A 68 1.27 4.50 -3.67
C ILE A 68 -0.20 4.71 -3.29
N LYS A 69 -0.53 5.81 -2.58
CA LYS A 69 -1.92 6.15 -2.22
C LYS A 69 -2.81 6.26 -3.46
N LEU A 70 -2.34 6.97 -4.48
CA LEU A 70 -3.08 7.16 -5.73
C LEU A 70 -3.36 5.83 -6.44
N ARG A 71 -2.36 4.94 -6.51
CA ARG A 71 -2.52 3.60 -7.11
C ARG A 71 -3.53 2.75 -6.36
N ILE A 72 -3.44 2.71 -5.04
CA ILE A 72 -4.40 1.98 -4.21
C ILE A 72 -5.80 2.51 -4.46
N ALA A 73 -5.98 3.84 -4.43
CA ALA A 73 -7.27 4.46 -4.69
C ALA A 73 -7.83 4.12 -6.07
N PHE A 74 -7.00 4.18 -7.10
CA PHE A 74 -7.41 3.86 -8.46
C PHE A 74 -7.78 2.38 -8.60
N TRP A 75 -6.95 1.45 -8.10
CA TRP A 75 -7.20 0.01 -8.21
C TRP A 75 -8.38 -0.46 -7.37
N VAL A 76 -8.58 0.13 -6.21
CA VAL A 76 -9.74 -0.17 -5.37
C VAL A 76 -11.02 0.37 -6.00
N LYS A 77 -10.98 1.58 -6.58
CA LYS A 77 -12.10 2.15 -7.35
C LYS A 77 -12.46 1.31 -8.57
N THR A 78 -11.50 0.74 -9.29
CA THR A 78 -11.83 -0.14 -10.43
C THR A 78 -12.38 -1.50 -10.00
N LYS A 79 -12.10 -1.95 -8.77
CA LYS A 79 -12.60 -3.21 -8.21
C LYS A 79 -13.97 -3.09 -7.55
N TRP A 80 -14.26 -1.96 -6.90
CA TRP A 80 -15.61 -1.63 -6.47
C TRP A 80 -16.35 -0.96 -7.61
N ASN A 81 -17.22 -1.72 -8.29
CA ASN A 81 -18.14 -1.20 -9.30
C ASN A 81 -19.29 -0.39 -8.68
N ASP A 82 -18.97 0.36 -7.62
CA ASP A 82 -19.89 1.06 -6.74
C ASP A 82 -19.72 2.54 -7.10
N GLY A 83 -20.79 3.16 -7.59
CA GLY A 83 -20.76 4.36 -8.45
C GLY A 83 -20.12 5.62 -7.86
N ASP A 84 -19.74 6.56 -8.74
CA ASP A 84 -19.46 7.99 -8.52
C ASP A 84 -18.74 8.46 -7.24
N TYR A 85 -17.85 7.66 -6.65
CA TYR A 85 -16.98 8.17 -5.57
C TYR A 85 -15.72 8.83 -6.16
N SER A 86 -15.38 10.03 -5.69
CA SER A 86 -14.11 10.69 -6.00
C SER A 86 -12.94 9.97 -5.31
N VAL A 87 -11.74 10.06 -5.90
CA VAL A 87 -10.49 9.57 -5.29
C VAL A 87 -10.27 10.20 -3.90
N SER A 88 -10.69 11.46 -3.72
CA SER A 88 -10.63 12.17 -2.44
C SER A 88 -11.50 11.52 -1.35
N ASP A 89 -12.73 11.15 -1.68
CA ASP A 89 -13.67 10.52 -0.74
C ASP A 89 -13.17 9.15 -0.31
N PHE A 90 -12.53 8.44 -1.23
CA PHE A 90 -11.91 7.15 -0.93
C PHE A 90 -10.73 7.30 0.04
N ILE A 91 -9.84 8.27 -0.19
CA ILE A 91 -8.70 8.54 0.71
C ILE A 91 -9.19 8.95 2.10
N PHE A 92 -10.23 9.79 2.17
CA PHE A 92 -10.84 10.20 3.44
C PHE A 92 -11.44 8.99 4.19
N ARG A 93 -12.16 8.11 3.50
CA ARG A 93 -12.70 6.87 4.10
C ARG A 93 -11.61 5.90 4.54
N LEU A 94 -10.52 5.78 3.78
CA LEU A 94 -9.37 4.99 4.19
C LEU A 94 -8.76 5.51 5.49
N SER A 95 -8.56 6.83 5.58
CA SER A 95 -7.97 7.45 6.78
C SER A 95 -8.82 7.23 8.03
N SER A 96 -10.14 7.28 7.90
CA SER A 96 -11.09 7.03 9.00
C SER A 96 -11.20 5.54 9.37
N ILE A 97 -11.07 4.62 8.40
CA ILE A 97 -11.03 3.18 8.68
C ILE A 97 -9.77 2.80 9.47
N ILE A 98 -8.62 3.41 9.14
CA ILE A 98 -7.34 3.16 9.83
C ILE A 98 -7.35 3.72 11.26
N GLN A 99 -8.09 4.80 11.53
CA GLN A 99 -8.22 5.37 12.89
C GLN A 99 -9.22 4.63 13.78
N ALA A 100 -10.11 3.82 13.21
CA ALA A 100 -11.14 3.09 13.95
C ALA A 100 -10.73 1.66 14.36
N SER A 101 -9.50 1.23 14.03
CA SER A 101 -8.91 -0.07 14.34
C SER A 101 -7.76 0.06 15.33
#